data_AF-A0A9E3K2B1-F1
#
_entry.id   AF-A0A9E3K2B1-F1
#
_cell.length_a   1.000
_cell.length_b   1.000
_cell.length_c   1.000
_cell.angle_alpha   90.00
_cell.angle_beta   90.00
_cell.angle_gamma   90.00
#
_symmetry.space_group_name_H-M   'P 1'
#
loop_
_entity.id
_entity.type
_entity.pdbx_description
1 polymer ?
#
loop_
_entity_poly.entity_id
_entity_poly.type
_entity_poly.pdbx_seq_one_letter_code
_entity_poly.pdbx_strand_id
1 'polypeptide(L)' 'MSITIRRLDSSAPDFARELSTLLAFEASTDDAIETAVAQILREVKARGDAAVLEYTNRFDRVNASSMA' A
#
# COMPACT_ATOMS: atom_id res chain seq x y z
N MET A 1 20.21 -12.56 -16.56
CA MET A 1 19.48 -11.28 -16.65
C MET A 1 20.25 -10.25 -15.83
N SER A 2 20.56 -9.09 -16.40
CA SER A 2 21.19 -7.96 -15.69
C SER A 2 20.13 -6.93 -15.31
N ILE A 3 20.11 -6.52 -14.05
CA ILE A 3 19.27 -5.41 -13.57
C ILE A 3 20.02 -4.10 -13.82
N THR A 4 19.40 -3.17 -14.54
CA THR A 4 19.94 -1.82 -14.75
C THR A 4 19.52 -0.93 -13.59
N ILE A 5 20.47 -0.54 -12.75
CA ILE A 5 20.25 0.40 -11.63
C ILE A 5 20.66 1.79 -12.09
N ARG A 6 19.78 2.79 -11.88
CA ARG A 6 20.07 4.20 -12.17
C ARG A 6 21.20 4.68 -11.26
N ARG A 7 22.20 5.35 -11.85
CA ARG A 7 23.34 5.96 -11.13
C ARG A 7 23.37 7.45 -11.44
N LEU A 8 23.62 8.27 -10.44
CA LEU A 8 23.82 9.71 -10.56
C LEU A 8 25.26 10.05 -10.20
N ASP A 9 25.80 11.11 -10.79
CA ASP A 9 27.11 11.68 -10.46
C ASP A 9 26.92 13.03 -9.78
N SER A 10 27.42 13.17 -8.54
CA SER A 10 27.28 14.39 -7.75
C SER A 10 28.06 15.59 -8.30
N SER A 11 28.99 15.36 -9.24
CA SER A 11 29.74 16.41 -9.92
C SER A 11 29.05 16.94 -11.18
N ALA A 12 27.98 16.27 -11.64
CA ALA A 12 27.25 16.68 -12.83
C ALA A 12 26.53 18.03 -12.59
N PRO A 13 26.53 18.96 -13.56
CA PRO A 13 25.87 20.26 -13.43
C PRO A 13 24.37 20.19 -13.09
N ASP A 14 23.71 19.08 -13.43
CA ASP A 14 22.29 18.87 -13.25
C ASP A 14 21.93 17.85 -12.16
N PHE A 15 22.92 17.40 -11.38
CA PHE A 15 22.75 16.41 -10.31
C PHE A 15 21.56 16.73 -9.38
N ALA A 16 21.43 17.98 -8.94
CA ALA A 16 20.38 18.38 -8.01
C ALA A 16 18.97 18.17 -8.60
N ARG A 17 18.79 18.46 -9.89
CA ARG A 17 17.52 18.26 -10.61
C ARG A 17 17.23 16.77 -10.80
N GLU A 18 18.23 15.99 -11.20
CA GLU A 18 18.09 14.55 -11.38
C GLU A 18 17.79 13.84 -10.08
N LEU A 19 18.46 14.24 -8.99
CA LEU A 19 18.21 13.73 -7.64
C LEU A 19 16.80 14.10 -7.18
N SER A 20 16.38 15.35 -7.37
CA SER A 20 15.01 15.78 -7.04
C SER A 20 13.96 14.98 -7.80
N THR A 21 14.22 14.61 -9.05
CA THR A 21 13.30 13.79 -9.87
C THR A 21 13.29 12.35 -9.37
N LEU A 22 14.45 11.79 -9.04
CA LEU A 22 14.55 10.43 -8.49
C LEU A 22 13.87 10.30 -7.12
N LEU A 23 13.99 11.34 -6.30
CA LEU A 23 13.38 11.42 -4.97
C LEU A 23 11.95 11.95 -4.99
N ALA A 24 11.42 12.32 -6.16
CA ALA A 24 10.03 12.71 -6.30
C ALA A 24 9.16 11.49 -6.00
N PHE A 25 8.86 11.30 -4.72
CA PHE A 25 7.94 10.31 -4.25
C PHE A 25 6.54 10.77 -4.68
N GLU A 26 6.03 10.16 -5.74
CA GLU A 26 4.61 10.23 -6.00
C GLU A 26 3.92 9.36 -4.95
N ALA A 27 3.48 10.01 -3.88
CA ALA A 27 2.37 9.53 -3.08
C ALA A 27 1.12 9.60 -3.97
N SER A 28 1.05 8.75 -5.00
CA SER A 28 -0.21 8.50 -5.65
C SER A 28 -1.05 7.78 -4.61
N THR A 29 -2.00 8.52 -4.06
CA THR A 29 -3.11 7.94 -3.33
C THR A 29 -3.78 6.97 -4.29
N ASP A 30 -3.71 5.68 -3.97
CA ASP A 30 -4.40 4.68 -4.76
C ASP A 30 -5.86 4.68 -4.33
N ASP A 31 -6.73 5.29 -5.16
CA ASP A 31 -8.17 5.35 -4.95
C ASP A 31 -8.79 3.97 -4.67
N ALA A 32 -8.18 2.90 -5.21
CA ALA A 32 -8.65 1.53 -4.95
C ALA A 32 -8.34 1.11 -3.51
N ILE A 33 -7.18 1.50 -2.96
CA ILE A 33 -6.84 1.27 -1.55
C ILE A 33 -7.81 2.04 -0.65
N GLU A 34 -8.06 3.32 -0.94
CA GLU A 34 -8.99 4.13 -0.14
C GLU A 34 -10.41 3.55 -0.17
N THR A 35 -10.89 3.17 -1.35
CA THR A 35 -12.21 2.55 -1.54
C THR A 35 -12.32 1.24 -0.78
N ALA A 36 -11.28 0.39 -0.84
CA ALA A 36 -11.24 -0.88 -0.14
C ALA A 36 -11.27 -0.69 1.38
N VAL A 37 -10.45 0.21 1.93
CA VAL A 37 -10.43 0.51 3.37
C VAL A 37 -11.78 1.07 3.83
N ALA A 38 -12.35 2.00 3.08
CA ALA A 38 -13.65 2.58 3.41
C ALA A 38 -14.77 1.52 3.41
N GLN A 39 -14.72 0.55 2.50
CA GLN A 39 -15.66 -0.58 2.49
C GLN A 39 -15.48 -1.48 3.71
N ILE A 40 -14.26 -1.89 4.03
CA ILE A 40 -13.96 -2.73 5.19
C ILE A 40 -14.47 -2.06 6.47
N LEU A 41 -14.17 -0.77 6.66
CA LEU A 41 -14.63 -0.01 7.83
C LEU A 41 -16.16 0.06 7.92
N ARG A 42 -16.85 0.29 6.80
CA ARG A 42 -18.33 0.30 6.76
C ARG A 42 -18.91 -1.05 7.15
N GLU A 43 -18.36 -2.13 6.63
CA GLU A 43 -18.85 -3.47 6.90
C GLU A 43 -18.57 -3.93 8.32
N VAL A 44 -17.39 -3.63 8.86
CA VAL A 44 -17.06 -3.89 10.27
C VAL A 44 -17.97 -3.08 11.18
N LYS A 45 -18.25 -1.81 10.86
CA LYS A 45 -19.20 -1.01 11.64
C LYS A 45 -20.62 -1.60 11.63
N ALA A 46 -21.04 -2.19 10.52
CA ALA A 46 -22.39 -2.74 10.37
C ALA A 46 -22.55 -4.15 10.96
N ARG A 47 -21.52 -5.00 10.85
CA ARG A 47 -21.60 -6.44 11.16
C ARG A 47 -20.68 -6.90 12.31
N GLY A 48 -19.81 -6.02 12.81
CA GLY A 48 -18.87 -6.32 13.88
C GLY A 48 -17.96 -7.52 13.54
N ASP A 49 -17.81 -8.42 14.51
CA ASP A 49 -16.93 -9.59 14.46
C ASP A 49 -17.15 -10.48 13.24
N ALA A 50 -18.38 -10.57 12.73
CA ALA A 50 -18.67 -11.36 11.54
C ALA A 50 -17.90 -10.84 10.30
N ALA A 51 -17.79 -9.52 10.14
CA ALA A 51 -16.99 -8.93 9.07
C ALA A 51 -15.49 -9.12 9.32
N VAL A 52 -15.05 -9.01 10.57
CA VAL A 52 -13.63 -9.22 10.93
C VAL A 52 -13.19 -10.64 10.58
N LEU A 53 -13.94 -11.66 11.02
CA LEU A 53 -13.64 -13.06 10.73
C LEU A 53 -13.61 -13.36 9.22
N GLU A 54 -14.54 -12.77 8.45
CA GLU A 54 -14.57 -12.90 7.00
C GLU A 54 -13.32 -12.31 6.34
N TYR A 55 -12.94 -11.09 6.72
CA TYR A 55 -11.75 -10.43 6.17
C TYR A 55 -10.45 -11.10 6.59
N THR A 56 -10.37 -11.60 7.82
CA THR A 56 -9.23 -12.41 8.30
C THR A 56 -9.07 -13.70 7.50
N ASN A 57 -10.15 -14.40 7.19
CA ASN A 57 -10.07 -15.58 6.31
C ASN A 57 -9.63 -15.19 4.89
N ARG A 58 -10.18 -14.11 4.34
CA ARG A 58 -9.88 -13.65 2.98
C ARG A 58 -8.43 -13.23 2.79
N PHE A 59 -7.91 -12.39 3.68
CA PHE A 59 -6.61 -11.73 3.51
C PHE A 59 -5.48 -12.47 4.22
N ASP A 60 -5.74 -12.98 5.42
CA ASP A 60 -4.71 -13.64 6.25
C ASP A 60 -4.74 -15.17 6.12
N ARG A 61 -5.77 -15.72 5.45
CA ARG A 61 -5.99 -17.17 5.27
C ARG A 61 -6.17 -17.92 6.60
N VAL A 62 -6.62 -17.23 7.63
CA VAL A 62 -6.92 -17.83 8.94
C VAL A 62 -8.41 -18.12 9.05
N ASN A 63 -8.75 -19.39 9.26
CA ASN A 63 -10.13 -19.81 9.49
C ASN A 63 -10.42 -19.86 11.00
N ALA A 64 -10.95 -18.75 11.53
CA ALA A 64 -11.38 -18.62 12.91
C ALA A 64 -12.92 -18.62 13.00
N SER A 65 -13.46 -19.25 14.03
CA SER A 65 -14.91 -19.35 14.26
C SER A 65 -15.47 -18.31 15.24
N SER A 66 -14.61 -17.63 16.01
CA SER A 66 -15.01 -16.64 17.02
C SER A 66 -13.92 -15.61 17.29
N MET A 67 -14.33 -14.42 17.74
CA MET A 67 -13.46 -13.43 18.37
C MET A 67 -13.41 -13.69 19.89
N ALA A 68 -12.33 -13.31 20.56
CA ALA A 68 -12.09 -13.55 21.99
C ALA A 68 -12.53 -12.38 22.88
#